data_AF-V2YES4-F1
#
_entry.id   AF-V2YES4-F1
#
_cell.length_a   1.000
_cell.length_b   1.000
_cell.length_c   1.000
_cell.angle_alpha   90.00
_cell.angle_beta   90.00
_cell.angle_gamma   90.00
#
_symmetry.space_group_name_H-M   'P 1'
#
loop_
_entity.id
_entity.type
_entity.pdbx_description
1 polymer ?
#
loop_
_entity_poly.entity_id
_entity_poly.type
_entity_poly.pdbx_seq_one_letter_code
_entity_poly.pdbx_strand_id
1 'polypeptide(L)'
;MSNSNSSNKIMVPNAREAMNKFKMEAANEVGVNLKQGYNGDLTSKQAGSVGGQMVKKMIPARIMSFARADRTAAGHQVTVTYRWQVRV
;
A
#
# COMPACT_ATOMS: atom_id res chain seq x y z
N MET A 1 22.13 3.42 29.54
CA MET A 1 21.47 3.60 28.23
C MET A 1 20.49 2.45 28.03
N SER A 2 19.19 2.74 27.98
CA SER A 2 18.14 1.71 27.87
C SER A 2 17.95 1.32 26.41
N ASN A 3 18.43 0.13 26.04
CA ASN A 3 18.27 -0.42 24.70
C ASN A 3 16.85 -0.99 24.57
N SER A 4 15.88 -0.14 24.24
CA SER A 4 14.50 -0.56 23.95
C SER A 4 14.45 -1.34 22.64
N ASN A 5 14.76 -2.64 22.72
CA ASN A 5 14.52 -3.61 21.65
C ASN A 5 13.00 -3.79 21.49
N SER A 6 12.37 -2.83 20.82
CA SER A 6 11.00 -2.91 20.34
C SER A 6 10.93 -3.98 19.24
N SER A 7 10.85 -5.25 19.62
CA SER A 7 10.51 -6.29 18.68
C SER A 7 9.03 -6.12 18.34
N ASN A 8 8.72 -5.59 17.16
CA ASN A 8 7.37 -5.66 16.61
C ASN A 8 6.99 -7.15 16.44
N LYS A 9 6.40 -7.72 17.49
CA LYS A 9 5.96 -9.11 17.51
C LYS A 9 4.75 -9.20 16.59
N ILE A 10 4.90 -9.94 15.49
CA ILE A 10 3.75 -10.31 14.66
C ILE A 10 2.78 -11.04 15.58
N MET A 11 1.59 -10.48 15.76
CA MET A 11 0.56 -10.95 16.70
C MET A 11 0.13 -12.40 16.42
N VAL A 12 0.33 -12.89 15.19
CA VAL A 12 0.00 -14.25 14.74
C VAL A 12 1.25 -14.93 14.17
N PRO A 13 1.90 -15.86 14.90
CA PRO A 13 3.12 -16.54 14.46
C PRO A 13 2.95 -17.27 13.11
N ASN A 14 1.80 -17.90 12.90
CA ASN A 14 1.46 -18.64 11.67
C ASN A 14 1.37 -17.74 10.42
N ALA A 15 1.11 -16.44 10.60
CA ALA A 15 1.02 -15.49 9.47
C ALA A 15 2.40 -15.01 8.99
N ARG A 16 3.48 -15.36 9.69
CA ARG A 16 4.83 -14.83 9.41
C ARG A 16 5.35 -15.28 8.04
N GLU A 17 5.08 -16.52 7.65
CA GLU A 17 5.43 -17.02 6.32
C GLU A 17 4.61 -16.38 5.21
N ALA A 18 3.30 -16.30 5.39
CA ALA A 18 2.40 -15.64 4.43
C ALA A 18 2.77 -14.16 4.26
N MET A 19 3.10 -13.47 5.36
CA MET A 19 3.53 -12.08 5.34
C MET A 19 4.88 -11.89 4.63
N ASN A 20 5.84 -12.82 4.82
CA ASN A 20 7.10 -12.78 4.10
C ASN A 20 6.90 -12.94 2.59
N LYS A 21 6.06 -13.89 2.15
CA LYS A 21 5.70 -14.06 0.73
C LYS A 21 5.05 -12.78 0.17
N PHE A 22 4.07 -12.24 0.88
CA PHE A 22 3.36 -11.03 0.48
C PHE A 22 4.29 -9.80 0.35
N LYS A 23 5.25 -9.64 1.28
CA LYS A 23 6.25 -8.58 1.21
C LYS A 23 7.13 -8.71 -0.04
N MET A 24 7.57 -9.93 -0.36
CA MET A 24 8.39 -10.20 -1.54
C MET A 24 7.62 -9.91 -2.84
N GLU A 25 6.35 -10.31 -2.91
CA GLU A 25 5.48 -10.00 -4.05
C GLU A 25 5.28 -8.49 -4.23
N ALA A 26 4.95 -7.78 -3.14
CA ALA A 26 4.77 -6.32 -3.17
C ALA A 26 6.06 -5.60 -3.62
N ALA A 27 7.23 -6.11 -3.23
CA ALA A 27 8.52 -5.57 -3.63
C ALA A 27 8.86 -5.79 -5.10
N ASN A 28 8.57 -6.99 -5.60
CA ASN A 28 8.75 -7.32 -7.01
C ASN A 28 7.90 -6.40 -7.90
N GLU A 29 6.67 -6.09 -7.49
CA GLU A 29 5.80 -5.18 -8.24
C GLU A 29 6.27 -3.73 -8.28
N VAL A 30 6.92 -3.24 -7.22
CA VAL A 30 7.52 -1.90 -7.21
C VAL A 30 8.91 -1.85 -7.83
N GLY A 31 9.45 -2.99 -8.30
CA GLY A 31 10.80 -3.09 -8.85
C GLY A 31 11.90 -2.86 -7.80
N VAL A 32 11.60 -3.07 -6.52
CA VAL A 32 12.55 -2.92 -5.43
C VAL A 32 13.11 -4.30 -5.08
N ASN A 33 14.42 -4.47 -5.22
CA ASN A 33 15.07 -5.73 -4.88
C ASN A 33 15.23 -5.85 -3.36
N LEU A 34 14.24 -6.46 -2.70
CA LEU A 34 14.36 -6.83 -1.29
C LEU A 34 15.15 -8.13 -1.17
N LYS A 35 16.22 -8.11 -0.37
CA LYS A 35 16.93 -9.33 0.04
C LYS A 35 16.22 -9.96 1.25
N GLN A 36 16.31 -11.29 1.39
CA GLN A 36 15.97 -11.96 2.66
C GLN A 36 17.11 -11.71 3.65
N GLY A 37 17.10 -10.56 4.31
CA GLY A 37 18.14 -10.19 5.25
C GLY A 37 18.08 -8.72 5.62
N TYR A 38 19.24 -8.16 5.93
CA TYR A 38 19.38 -6.74 6.22
C TYR A 38 19.30 -5.92 4.93
N ASN A 39 18.35 -4.98 4.88
CA ASN A 39 18.12 -4.10 3.73
C ASN A 39 18.53 -2.65 4.04
N GLY A 40 19.66 -2.46 4.72
CA GLY A 40 20.15 -1.13 5.09
C GLY A 40 20.61 -0.27 3.91
N ASP A 41 20.91 -0.90 2.77
CA ASP A 41 21.31 -0.21 1.53
C ASP A 41 20.09 0.42 0.80
N LEU A 42 18.89 0.07 1.23
CA LEU A 42 17.65 0.43 0.57
C LEU A 42 17.21 1.83 1.02
N THR A 43 16.92 2.71 0.06
CA THR A 43 16.48 4.07 0.40
C THR A 43 15.14 4.02 1.15
N SER A 44 14.93 4.96 2.09
CA SER A 44 13.66 5.06 2.83
C SER A 44 12.44 5.17 1.91
N LYS A 45 12.60 5.80 0.74
CA LYS A 45 11.56 5.89 -0.29
C LYS A 45 11.21 4.53 -0.89
N GLN A 46 12.21 3.69 -1.18
CA GLN A 46 11.98 2.35 -1.72
C GLN A 46 11.32 1.45 -0.69
N ALA A 47 11.78 1.48 0.57
CA ALA A 47 11.17 0.71 1.65
C ALA A 47 9.72 1.16 1.91
N GLY A 48 9.46 2.46 1.91
CA GLY A 48 8.12 3.03 2.01
C GLY A 48 7.20 2.64 0.84
N SER A 49 7.75 2.55 -0.37
CA SER A 49 6.99 2.15 -1.57
C SER A 49 6.49 0.70 -1.49
N VAL A 50 7.31 -0.21 -0.97
CA VAL A 50 6.89 -1.60 -0.71
C VAL A 50 5.75 -1.64 0.31
N GLY A 51 5.91 -0.96 1.46
CA GLY A 51 4.88 -0.90 2.50
C GLY A 51 3.57 -0.30 2.00
N GLY A 52 3.64 0.73 1.14
CA GLY A 52 2.47 1.33 0.49
C GLY A 52 1.73 0.34 -0.41
N GLN A 53 2.43 -0.47 -1.20
CA GLN A 53 1.77 -1.50 -2.02
C GLN A 53 1.12 -2.60 -1.19
N MET A 54 1.75 -2.98 -0.08
CA MET A 54 1.15 -3.95 0.85
C MET A 54 -0.23 -3.47 1.34
N VAL A 55 -0.34 -2.20 1.76
CA VAL A 55 -1.62 -1.62 2.20
C VAL A 55 -2.62 -1.50 1.04
N LYS A 56 -2.14 -1.10 -0.15
CA LYS A 56 -2.98 -0.95 -1.35
C LYS A 56 -3.63 -2.27 -1.79
N LYS A 57 -2.94 -3.40 -1.63
CA LYS A 57 -3.49 -4.73 -1.89
C LYS A 57 -4.45 -5.18 -0.79
N MET A 58 -4.16 -4.85 0.47
CA MET A 58 -4.98 -5.24 1.62
C MET A 58 -6.34 -4.54 1.63
N ILE A 59 -6.40 -3.29 1.16
CA ILE A 59 -7.63 -2.48 1.16
C ILE A 59 -8.04 -2.21 -0.29
N PRO A 60 -8.95 -3.02 -0.88
CA PRO A 60 -9.45 -2.82 -2.23
C PRO A 60 -10.51 -1.70 -2.29
N ALA A 61 -10.21 -0.54 -1.72
CA ALA A 61 -11.02 0.67 -1.87
C ALA A 61 -10.45 1.47 -3.05
N ARG A 62 -11.23 1.59 -4.13
CA ARG A 62 -10.87 2.38 -5.31
C ARG A 62 -11.75 3.61 -5.37
N ILE A 63 -11.13 4.78 -5.39
CA ILE A 63 -11.78 6.07 -5.63
C ILE A 63 -11.39 6.51 -7.03
N MET A 64 -12.37 6.82 -7.87
CA MET A 64 -12.14 7.31 -9.22
C MET A 64 -12.94 8.59 -9.43
N SER A 65 -12.26 9.71 -9.63
CA SER A 65 -12.88 10.99 -9.96
C SER A 65 -12.82 11.22 -11.46
N PHE A 66 -13.95 11.64 -12.03
CA PHE A 66 -14.05 12.02 -13.43
C PHE A 66 -14.67 13.41 -13.52
N ALA A 67 -14.04 14.27 -14.29
CA ALA A 67 -14.56 15.59 -14.57
C ALA A 67 -15.56 15.47 -15.74
N ARG A 68 -16.84 15.73 -15.47
CA ARG A 68 -17.94 15.61 -16.45
C ARG A 68 -18.50 16.99 -16.74
N ALA A 69 -18.88 17.26 -17.98
CA ALA A 69 -19.60 18.49 -18.31
C ALA A 69 -20.91 18.54 -17.50
N ASP A 70 -21.10 19.61 -16.75
CA ASP A 70 -22.30 19.86 -15.98
C ASP A 70 -23.47 20.09 -16.93
N ARG A 71 -24.56 19.34 -16.73
CA ARG A 71 -25.78 19.47 -17.55
C ARG A 71 -26.71 20.54 -17.01
N THR A 72 -26.46 21.05 -15.81
CA THR A 72 -27.33 22.02 -15.12
C THR A 72 -26.93 23.48 -15.34
N ALA A 73 -25.70 23.74 -15.79
CA ALA A 73 -25.24 25.08 -16.14
C ALA A 73 -24.23 25.03 -17.31
N ALA A 74 -24.50 25.77 -18.39
CA ALA A 74 -23.62 25.84 -19.55
C ALA A 74 -22.21 26.32 -19.14
N GLY A 75 -21.17 25.57 -19.54
CA GLY A 75 -19.77 25.90 -19.28
C GLY A 75 -19.20 25.40 -17.95
N HIS A 76 -20.00 24.74 -17.09
CA HIS A 76 -19.50 24.19 -15.83
C HIS A 76 -19.05 22.73 -16.00
N GLN A 77 -18.00 22.35 -15.27
CA GLN A 77 -17.54 20.97 -15.18
C GLN A 77 -17.68 20.51 -13.74
N VAL A 78 -18.42 19.43 -13.53
CA VAL A 78 -18.60 18.82 -12.20
C VAL A 78 -17.68 17.62 -12.09
N THR A 79 -16.89 17.60 -11.02
CA THR A 79 -16.07 16.45 -10.66
C THR A 79 -16.95 15.44 -9.93
N VAL A 80 -17.29 14.34 -10.61
CA VAL A 80 -18.05 13.24 -10.03
C VAL A 80 -17.07 12.20 -9.50
N THR A 81 -17.14 11.94 -8.19
CA THR A 81 -16.29 10.96 -7.52
C THR A 81 -17.05 9.66 -7.28
N TYR A 82 -16.59 8.57 -7.87
CA TYR A 82 -17.11 7.22 -7.63
C TYR A 82 -16.24 6.50 -6.61
N ARG A 83 -16.87 5.97 -5.55
CA ARG A 83 -16.19 5.19 -4.51
C ARG A 83 -16.68 3.75 -4.59
N TRP A 84 -15.74 2.83 -4.84
CA TRP A 84 -16.01 1.40 -4.91
C TRP A 84 -15.18 0.70 -3.83
N GLN A 85 -15.81 -0.18 -3.07
CA GLN A 85 -15.15 -0.99 -2.05
C GLN A 85 -15.68 -2.42 -2.13
N VAL A 86 -14.78 -3.40 -2.08
CA VAL A 86 -15.15 -4.81 -1.92
C VAL A 86 -15.43 -5.02 -0.43
N ARG A 87 -16.68 -5.35 -0.08
CA ARG A 87 -16.98 -5.89 1.26
C ARG A 87 -16.59 -7.36 1.26
N VAL A 88 -15.76 -7.73 2.22
CA VAL A 88 -15.39 -9.12 2.53
C VAL A 88 -16.21 -9.58 3.71
#